data_AF-A0AAU9QNU0-F1
#
_entry.id   AF-A0AAU9QNU0-F1
#
_cell.length_a   1.000
_cell.length_b   1.000
_cell.length_c   1.000
_cell.angle_alpha   90.00
_cell.angle_beta   90.00
_cell.angle_gamma   90.00
#
_symmetry.space_group_name_H-M   'P 1'
#
loop_
_entity.id
_entity.type
_entity.pdbx_description
1 polymer ?
#
loop_
_entity_poly.entity_id
_entity_poly.type
_entity_poly.pdbx_seq_one_letter_code
_entity_poly.pdbx_strand_id
1 'polypeptide(L)'
;MKFEAGDSLDSDHCTVLEHEFYRCQDSFKQFEFYGQQLILQGKTRERSYRAYNAYADFIHHLYEFMLGCHARDAGNTKITNKKGEERTKIIEAYIMHNAQRVMDQYRDAIRSGTAPNWVNDISYYDVSVPEDFAKDFREYRNKVVGHVAHERSSKLSLSNFYHKYHKFMYYMYHDSIHFWGRREEFPDLKEITDFSLMLEQKDA
;
A
#
# COMPACT_ATOMS: atom_id res chain seq x y z
N MET A 1 -16.69 -14.37 -2.91
CA MET A 1 -17.55 -15.18 -2.03
C MET A 1 -18.03 -14.25 -0.96
N LYS A 2 -19.34 -14.22 -0.71
CA LYS A 2 -19.86 -13.38 0.36
C LYS A 2 -19.51 -14.01 1.71
N PHE A 3 -19.30 -13.18 2.71
CA PHE A 3 -19.03 -13.60 4.08
C PHE A 3 -19.70 -12.61 5.04
N GLU A 4 -19.86 -13.03 6.29
CA GLU A 4 -20.31 -12.19 7.39
C GLU A 4 -19.12 -11.83 8.29
N ALA A 5 -19.15 -10.63 8.87
CA ALA A 5 -18.07 -10.19 9.75
C ALA A 5 -17.91 -11.15 10.94
N GLY A 6 -16.69 -11.62 11.17
CA GLY A 6 -16.36 -12.58 12.23
C GLY A 6 -16.59 -14.06 11.88
N ASP A 7 -17.02 -14.40 10.66
CA ASP A 7 -17.02 -15.79 10.21
C ASP A 7 -15.60 -16.28 9.88
N SER A 8 -15.44 -17.59 9.62
CA SER A 8 -14.13 -18.17 9.32
C SER A 8 -13.50 -17.60 8.04
N LEU A 9 -14.32 -17.22 7.07
CA LEU A 9 -13.85 -16.66 5.80
C LEU A 9 -13.41 -15.20 5.95
N ASP A 10 -14.09 -14.38 6.76
CA ASP A 10 -13.64 -13.05 7.18
C ASP A 10 -12.34 -13.16 7.97
N SER A 11 -12.23 -14.13 8.90
CA SER A 11 -11.00 -14.36 9.65
C SER A 11 -9.83 -14.69 8.73
N ASP A 12 -10.00 -15.62 7.78
CA ASP A 12 -8.96 -15.94 6.79
C ASP A 12 -8.60 -14.73 5.93
N HIS A 13 -9.60 -13.96 5.51
CA HIS A 13 -9.40 -12.74 4.73
C HIS A 13 -8.66 -11.66 5.53
N CYS A 14 -8.94 -11.52 6.83
CA CYS A 14 -8.19 -10.64 7.74
C CYS A 14 -6.74 -11.09 7.91
N THR A 15 -6.48 -12.40 8.04
CA THR A 15 -5.10 -12.93 8.09
C THR A 15 -4.33 -12.58 6.83
N VAL A 16 -4.93 -12.73 5.65
CA VAL A 16 -4.29 -12.36 4.38
C VAL A 16 -4.09 -10.83 4.27
N LEU A 17 -5.05 -10.03 4.76
CA LEU A 17 -4.91 -8.57 4.81
C LEU A 17 -3.78 -8.12 5.73
N GLU A 18 -3.64 -8.74 6.91
CA GLU A 18 -2.52 -8.49 7.83
C GLU A 18 -1.20 -8.82 7.16
N HIS A 19 -1.09 -10.00 6.55
CA HIS A 19 0.10 -10.40 5.80
C HIS A 19 0.47 -9.38 4.70
N GLU A 20 -0.50 -8.98 3.88
CA GLU A 20 -0.24 -8.02 2.79
C GLU A 20 0.14 -6.64 3.33
N PHE A 21 -0.44 -6.22 4.46
CA PHE A 21 -0.02 -5.01 5.16
C PHE A 21 1.42 -5.09 5.66
N TYR A 22 1.84 -6.21 6.26
CA TYR A 22 3.23 -6.39 6.69
C TYR A 22 4.20 -6.36 5.50
N ARG A 23 3.87 -6.99 4.38
CA ARG A 23 4.67 -6.87 3.14
C ARG A 23 4.79 -5.42 2.67
N CYS A 24 3.68 -4.68 2.69
CA CYS A 24 3.69 -3.24 2.38
C CYS A 24 4.60 -2.47 3.33
N GLN A 25 4.50 -2.72 4.63
CA GLN A 25 5.32 -2.08 5.66
C GLN A 25 6.80 -2.40 5.50
N ASP A 26 7.16 -3.64 5.23
CA ASP A 26 8.54 -4.07 5.05
C ASP A 26 9.14 -3.47 3.78
N SER A 27 8.41 -3.44 2.66
CA SER A 27 8.84 -2.76 1.45
C SER A 27 9.05 -1.25 1.67
N PHE A 28 8.17 -0.60 2.44
CA PHE A 28 8.33 0.82 2.78
C PHE A 28 9.57 1.06 3.65
N LYS A 29 9.77 0.29 4.72
CA LYS A 29 10.98 0.37 5.57
C LYS A 29 12.25 0.12 4.77
N GLN A 30 12.21 -0.84 3.83
CA GLN A 30 13.33 -1.14 2.97
C GLN A 30 13.64 0.01 2.01
N PHE A 31 12.61 0.70 1.51
CA PHE A 31 12.76 1.92 0.71
C PHE A 31 13.39 3.05 1.54
N GLU A 32 12.91 3.28 2.77
CA GLU A 32 13.49 4.27 3.69
C GLU A 32 14.96 3.98 3.97
N PHE A 33 15.31 2.72 4.26
CA PHE A 33 16.69 2.29 4.48
C PHE A 33 17.60 2.63 3.29
N TYR A 34 17.19 2.26 2.07
CA TYR A 34 18.00 2.57 0.88
C TYR A 34 18.01 4.07 0.55
N GLY A 35 16.92 4.79 0.83
CA GLY A 35 16.85 6.25 0.71
C GLY A 35 17.87 6.93 1.64
N GLN A 36 17.94 6.51 2.90
CA GLN A 36 18.95 7.00 3.86
C GLN A 36 20.37 6.70 3.38
N GLN A 37 20.64 5.49 2.89
CA GLN A 37 21.96 5.16 2.34
C GLN A 37 22.35 6.03 1.14
N LEU A 38 21.40 6.34 0.25
CA LEU A 38 21.64 7.23 -0.90
C LEU A 38 22.01 8.65 -0.45
N ILE A 39 21.37 9.16 0.61
CA ILE A 39 21.65 10.50 1.17
C ILE A 39 23.01 10.52 1.87
N LEU A 40 23.27 9.55 2.75
CA LEU A 40 24.44 9.57 3.64
C LEU A 40 25.73 9.07 2.97
N GLN A 41 25.62 8.07 2.11
CA GLN A 41 26.77 7.37 1.51
C GLN A 41 26.90 7.63 0.01
N GLY A 42 26.03 8.45 -0.55
CA GLY A 42 26.00 8.80 -1.96
C GLY A 42 25.39 7.74 -2.88
N LYS A 43 25.19 8.14 -4.13
CA LYS A 43 24.50 7.37 -5.16
C LYS A 43 25.43 6.36 -5.82
N THR A 44 25.05 5.09 -5.79
CA THR A 44 25.59 4.04 -6.67
C THR A 44 24.45 3.45 -7.51
N ARG A 45 24.78 2.79 -8.63
CA ARG A 45 23.79 2.11 -9.47
C ARG A 45 23.03 1.03 -8.69
N GLU A 46 23.76 0.25 -7.90
CA GLU A 46 23.19 -0.81 -7.07
C GLU A 46 22.23 -0.26 -6.00
N ARG A 47 22.63 0.76 -5.24
CA ARG A 47 21.73 1.38 -4.24
C ARG A 47 20.50 2.00 -4.89
N SER A 48 20.66 2.63 -6.06
CA SER A 48 19.54 3.20 -6.82
C SER A 48 18.56 2.12 -7.27
N TYR A 49 19.08 0.99 -7.76
CA TYR A 49 18.29 -0.19 -8.14
C TYR A 49 17.51 -0.77 -6.94
N ARG A 50 18.18 -0.94 -5.79
CA ARG A 50 17.54 -1.46 -4.57
C ARG A 50 16.45 -0.54 -4.03
N ALA A 51 16.69 0.77 -4.03
CA ALA A 51 15.67 1.76 -3.66
C ALA A 51 14.48 1.75 -4.64
N TYR A 52 14.75 1.66 -5.94
CA TYR A 52 13.72 1.57 -6.97
C TYR A 52 12.82 0.34 -6.74
N ASN A 53 13.40 -0.84 -6.52
CA ASN A 53 12.64 -2.07 -6.30
C ASN A 53 11.82 -1.99 -5.01
N ALA A 54 12.41 -1.54 -3.91
CA ALA A 54 11.69 -1.42 -2.65
C ALA A 54 10.47 -0.49 -2.76
N TYR A 55 10.60 0.61 -3.52
CA TYR A 55 9.47 1.51 -3.78
C TYR A 55 8.42 0.89 -4.72
N ALA A 56 8.84 0.12 -5.71
CA ALA A 56 7.94 -0.63 -6.58
C ALA A 56 7.11 -1.66 -5.81
N ASP A 57 7.75 -2.40 -4.90
CA ASP A 57 7.10 -3.38 -4.04
C ASP A 57 6.13 -2.69 -3.07
N PHE A 58 6.52 -1.53 -2.51
CA PHE A 58 5.62 -0.71 -1.69
C PHE A 58 4.35 -0.30 -2.47
N ILE A 59 4.50 0.18 -3.70
CA ILE A 59 3.36 0.51 -4.58
C ILE A 59 2.47 -0.71 -4.79
N HIS A 60 3.07 -1.87 -5.07
CA HIS A 60 2.31 -3.08 -5.32
C HIS A 60 1.51 -3.52 -4.09
N HIS A 61 2.18 -3.67 -2.95
CA HIS A 61 1.56 -4.17 -1.73
C HIS A 61 0.54 -3.18 -1.16
N LEU A 62 0.81 -1.88 -1.21
CA LEU A 62 -0.18 -0.89 -0.81
C LEU A 62 -1.44 -0.98 -1.68
N TYR A 63 -1.29 -1.13 -2.99
CA TYR A 63 -2.43 -1.25 -3.89
C TYR A 63 -3.24 -2.53 -3.59
N GLU A 64 -2.60 -3.69 -3.47
CA GLU A 64 -3.30 -4.95 -3.15
C GLU A 64 -3.99 -4.90 -1.79
N PHE A 65 -3.32 -4.32 -0.79
CA PHE A 65 -3.90 -4.12 0.54
C PHE A 65 -5.18 -3.25 0.46
N MET A 66 -5.13 -2.11 -0.24
CA MET A 66 -6.31 -1.24 -0.41
C MET A 66 -7.47 -1.97 -1.12
N LEU A 67 -7.17 -2.82 -2.10
CA LEU A 67 -8.16 -3.65 -2.77
C LEU A 67 -8.77 -4.69 -1.82
N GLY A 68 -7.95 -5.31 -0.98
CA GLY A 68 -8.38 -6.30 0.01
C GLY A 68 -9.26 -5.68 1.09
N CYS A 69 -8.94 -4.47 1.56
CA CYS A 69 -9.77 -3.72 2.51
C CYS A 69 -11.14 -3.43 1.90
N HIS A 70 -11.17 -2.98 0.65
CA HIS A 70 -12.43 -2.73 -0.04
C HIS A 70 -13.28 -4.00 -0.20
N ALA A 71 -12.65 -5.12 -0.57
CA ALA A 71 -13.33 -6.41 -0.66
C ALA A 71 -13.96 -6.79 0.69
N ARG A 72 -13.24 -6.53 1.79
CA ARG A 72 -13.75 -6.75 3.14
C ARG A 72 -14.93 -5.85 3.49
N ASP A 73 -14.83 -4.55 3.22
CA ASP A 73 -15.93 -3.59 3.47
C ASP A 73 -17.20 -3.94 2.67
N ALA A 74 -17.03 -4.57 1.49
CA ALA A 74 -18.13 -5.07 0.67
C ALA A 74 -18.71 -6.43 1.13
N GLY A 75 -18.17 -7.04 2.20
CA GLY A 75 -18.54 -8.38 2.68
C GLY A 75 -18.35 -9.46 1.63
N ASN A 76 -17.35 -9.31 0.75
CA ASN A 76 -17.14 -10.21 -0.38
C ASN A 76 -15.66 -10.33 -0.73
N THR A 77 -15.15 -11.56 -0.86
CA THR A 77 -13.77 -11.80 -1.32
C THR A 77 -13.46 -11.27 -2.72
N LYS A 78 -14.48 -10.83 -3.48
CA LYS A 78 -14.35 -10.04 -4.70
C LYS A 78 -14.87 -8.62 -4.48
N ILE A 79 -14.03 -7.63 -4.78
CA ILE A 79 -14.33 -6.18 -4.83
C ILE A 79 -15.68 -5.89 -5.50
N THR A 80 -15.94 -6.50 -6.66
CA THR A 80 -17.18 -6.29 -7.40
C THR A 80 -17.47 -7.48 -8.30
N ASN A 81 -18.75 -7.69 -8.62
CA ASN A 81 -19.19 -8.68 -9.60
C ASN A 81 -19.07 -8.16 -11.05
N LYS A 82 -18.77 -6.87 -11.23
CA LYS A 82 -18.54 -6.26 -12.55
C LYS A 82 -17.21 -6.72 -13.15
N LYS A 83 -17.08 -6.59 -14.47
CA LYS A 83 -15.89 -7.01 -15.23
C LYS A 83 -15.37 -5.86 -16.09
N GLY A 84 -14.12 -5.99 -16.56
CA GLY A 84 -13.52 -5.05 -17.51
C GLY A 84 -13.40 -3.62 -16.99
N GLU A 85 -13.79 -2.66 -17.82
CA GLU A 85 -13.68 -1.22 -17.53
C GLU A 85 -14.56 -0.79 -16.35
N GLU A 86 -15.74 -1.38 -16.19
CA GLU A 86 -16.64 -1.04 -15.09
C GLU A 86 -16.04 -1.42 -13.73
N ARG A 87 -15.40 -2.60 -13.65
CA ARG A 87 -14.64 -3.01 -12.45
C ARG A 87 -13.50 -2.04 -12.14
N THR A 88 -12.80 -1.59 -13.19
CA THR A 88 -11.71 -0.63 -13.07
C THR A 88 -12.20 0.67 -12.45
N LYS A 89 -13.28 1.26 -12.97
CA LYS A 89 -13.82 2.53 -12.47
C LYS A 89 -14.24 2.46 -11.01
N ILE A 90 -14.84 1.35 -10.59
CA ILE A 90 -15.23 1.14 -9.19
C ILE A 90 -14.01 1.11 -8.27
N ILE A 91 -12.98 0.36 -8.66
CA ILE A 91 -11.72 0.27 -7.89
C ILE A 91 -11.02 1.63 -7.83
N GLU A 92 -10.89 2.31 -8.97
CA GLU A 92 -10.24 3.61 -9.03
C GLU A 92 -10.99 4.66 -8.21
N ALA A 93 -12.33 4.68 -8.26
CA ALA A 93 -13.15 5.56 -7.44
C ALA A 93 -12.97 5.31 -5.95
N TYR A 94 -12.86 4.04 -5.52
CA TYR A 94 -12.60 3.71 -4.13
C TYR A 94 -11.23 4.21 -3.66
N ILE A 95 -10.17 3.97 -4.45
CA ILE A 95 -8.82 4.45 -4.13
C ILE A 95 -8.79 5.98 -4.07
N MET A 96 -9.40 6.66 -5.04
CA MET A 96 -9.53 8.12 -5.04
C MET A 96 -10.25 8.63 -3.80
N HIS A 97 -11.39 8.02 -3.45
CA HIS A 97 -12.16 8.39 -2.27
C HIS A 97 -11.34 8.20 -0.99
N ASN A 98 -10.64 7.08 -0.84
CA ASN A 98 -9.85 6.81 0.35
C ASN A 98 -8.68 7.80 0.47
N ALA A 99 -7.96 8.07 -0.62
CA ALA A 99 -6.89 9.08 -0.64
C ALA A 99 -7.41 10.47 -0.27
N GLN A 100 -8.54 10.90 -0.84
CA GLN A 100 -9.12 12.21 -0.54
C GLN A 100 -9.61 12.29 0.91
N ARG A 101 -10.29 11.25 1.39
CA ARG A 101 -10.76 11.13 2.79
C ARG A 101 -9.61 11.34 3.76
N VAL A 102 -8.46 10.71 3.55
CA VAL A 102 -7.30 10.87 4.45
C VAL A 102 -6.83 12.33 4.46
N MET A 103 -6.71 12.98 3.30
CA MET A 103 -6.34 14.40 3.23
C MET A 103 -7.33 15.31 3.96
N ASP A 104 -8.63 15.06 3.73
CA ASP A 104 -9.71 15.80 4.39
C ASP A 104 -9.69 15.62 5.91
N GLN A 105 -9.44 14.40 6.40
CA GLN A 105 -9.35 14.11 7.84
C GLN A 105 -8.24 14.90 8.53
N TYR A 106 -7.04 14.98 7.94
CA TYR A 106 -5.96 15.80 8.49
C TYR A 106 -6.30 17.29 8.45
N ARG A 107 -6.86 17.79 7.32
CA ARG A 107 -7.30 19.18 7.20
C ARG A 107 -8.32 19.54 8.27
N ASP A 108 -9.32 18.69 8.47
CA ASP A 108 -10.42 18.93 9.38
C ASP A 108 -9.95 18.84 10.84
N ALA A 109 -9.04 17.91 11.17
CA ALA A 109 -8.41 17.82 12.48
C ALA A 109 -7.59 19.08 12.83
N ILE A 110 -6.93 19.71 11.85
CA ILE A 110 -6.21 20.96 12.06
C ILE A 110 -7.21 22.10 12.31
N ARG A 111 -8.28 22.18 11.50
CA ARG A 111 -9.33 23.20 11.67
C ARG A 111 -10.06 23.10 13.02
N SER A 112 -10.25 21.89 13.53
CA SER A 112 -10.87 21.65 14.84
C SER A 112 -9.91 21.79 16.03
N GLY A 113 -8.60 21.97 15.79
CA GLY A 113 -7.59 22.04 16.84
C GLY A 113 -7.31 20.70 17.53
N THR A 114 -7.70 19.56 16.92
CA THR A 114 -7.46 18.21 17.44
C THR A 114 -6.27 17.52 16.77
N ALA A 115 -5.64 18.16 15.79
CA ALA A 115 -4.46 17.64 15.12
C ALA A 115 -3.27 17.51 16.09
N PRO A 116 -2.53 16.39 16.05
CA PRO A 116 -1.28 16.26 16.78
C PRO A 116 -0.25 17.33 16.39
N ASN A 117 0.64 17.66 17.33
CA ASN A 117 1.66 18.70 17.16
C ASN A 117 2.75 18.41 16.11
N TRP A 118 2.84 17.15 15.64
CA TRP A 118 3.77 16.74 14.58
C TRP A 118 3.18 16.83 13.17
N VAL A 119 1.89 17.15 13.04
CA VAL A 119 1.23 17.30 11.74
C VAL A 119 1.74 18.56 11.02
N ASN A 120 1.86 18.48 9.70
CA ASN A 120 2.28 19.63 8.87
C ASN A 120 1.24 20.76 8.92
N ASP A 121 1.61 21.93 8.38
CA ASP A 121 0.67 23.03 8.16
C ASP A 121 -0.55 22.61 7.32
N ILE A 122 -1.70 23.27 7.53
CA ILE A 122 -2.96 22.96 6.83
C ILE A 122 -2.84 23.02 5.31
N SER A 123 -1.99 23.90 4.75
CA SER A 123 -1.73 23.98 3.31
C SER A 123 -1.19 22.67 2.72
N TYR A 124 -0.61 21.82 3.56
CA TYR A 124 -0.18 20.49 3.16
C TYR A 124 -1.37 19.55 2.94
N TYR A 125 -2.53 19.77 3.55
CA TYR A 125 -3.69 18.88 3.48
C TYR A 125 -4.87 19.47 2.72
N ASP A 126 -4.94 20.79 2.59
CA ASP A 126 -5.98 21.50 1.83
C ASP A 126 -5.71 21.43 0.32
N VAL A 127 -5.70 20.22 -0.21
CA VAL A 127 -5.45 19.89 -1.61
C VAL A 127 -6.40 18.81 -2.09
N SER A 128 -6.74 18.85 -3.37
CA SER A 128 -7.44 17.75 -4.04
C SER A 128 -6.43 16.70 -4.50
N VAL A 129 -6.77 15.42 -4.33
CA VAL A 129 -6.02 14.31 -4.93
C VAL A 129 -6.15 14.44 -6.46
N PRO A 130 -5.05 14.37 -7.23
CA PRO A 130 -5.12 14.50 -8.69
C PRO A 130 -6.00 13.41 -9.31
N GLU A 131 -6.82 13.77 -10.29
CA GLU A 131 -7.82 12.87 -10.92
C GLU A 131 -7.20 11.59 -11.50
N ASP A 132 -5.98 11.67 -12.05
CA ASP A 132 -5.27 10.54 -12.64
C ASP A 132 -4.65 9.59 -11.59
N PHE A 133 -4.67 9.93 -10.30
CA PHE A 133 -3.92 9.22 -9.27
C PHE A 133 -4.22 7.71 -9.23
N ALA A 134 -5.49 7.32 -9.11
CA ALA A 134 -5.85 5.91 -8.97
C ALA A 134 -5.56 5.11 -10.25
N LYS A 135 -5.73 5.72 -11.42
CA LYS A 135 -5.39 5.11 -12.70
C LYS A 135 -3.88 4.87 -12.79
N ASP A 136 -3.08 5.90 -12.53
CA ASP A 136 -1.61 5.80 -12.57
C ASP A 136 -1.11 4.80 -11.52
N PHE A 137 -1.70 4.80 -10.32
CA PHE A 137 -1.33 3.87 -9.26
C PHE A 137 -1.50 2.41 -9.69
N ARG A 138 -2.65 2.08 -10.29
CA ARG A 138 -2.90 0.74 -10.88
C ARG A 138 -1.93 0.42 -12.02
N GLU A 139 -1.69 1.37 -12.92
CA GLU A 139 -0.79 1.15 -14.05
C GLU A 139 0.65 0.88 -13.58
N TYR A 140 1.14 1.61 -12.59
CA TYR A 140 2.46 1.40 -12.01
C TYR A 140 2.53 0.06 -11.28
N ARG A 141 1.51 -0.31 -10.48
CA ARG A 141 1.41 -1.64 -9.86
C ARG A 141 1.52 -2.77 -10.90
N ASN A 142 0.87 -2.64 -12.05
CA ASN A 142 0.91 -3.65 -13.11
C ASN A 142 2.25 -3.70 -13.86
N LYS A 143 2.81 -2.55 -14.22
CA LYS A 143 3.96 -2.47 -15.13
C LYS A 143 5.32 -2.53 -14.41
N VAL A 144 5.39 -2.03 -13.17
CA VAL A 144 6.66 -1.96 -12.41
C VAL A 144 6.95 -3.26 -11.68
N VAL A 145 5.94 -4.05 -11.30
CA VAL A 145 6.13 -5.36 -10.66
C VAL A 145 5.70 -6.49 -11.60
N GLY A 146 4.46 -6.46 -12.09
CA GLY A 146 3.79 -7.63 -12.70
C GLY A 146 4.29 -8.10 -14.08
N HIS A 147 4.86 -7.22 -14.91
CA HIS A 147 5.27 -7.60 -16.28
C HIS A 147 6.71 -7.16 -16.61
N VAL A 148 7.49 -8.07 -17.20
CA VAL A 148 8.77 -7.76 -17.86
C VAL A 148 8.47 -6.99 -19.15
N ALA A 149 8.15 -5.71 -19.00
CA ALA A 149 7.78 -4.80 -20.05
C ALA A 149 8.96 -3.87 -20.34
N HIS A 150 9.36 -3.72 -21.60
CA HIS A 150 10.47 -2.84 -22.00
C HIS A 150 10.21 -1.36 -21.63
N GLU A 151 8.94 -1.00 -21.47
CA GLU A 151 8.50 0.29 -20.98
C GLU A 151 9.02 0.60 -19.57
N ARG A 152 9.33 -0.42 -18.76
CA ARG A 152 9.90 -0.26 -17.41
C ARG A 152 11.25 0.45 -17.43
N SER A 153 12.07 0.23 -18.46
CA SER A 153 13.40 0.86 -18.56
C SER A 153 13.40 2.17 -19.35
N SER A 154 12.37 2.44 -20.16
CA SER A 154 12.41 3.50 -21.19
C SER A 154 11.26 4.50 -21.16
N LYS A 155 10.10 4.15 -20.59
CA LYS A 155 8.88 4.99 -20.62
C LYS A 155 8.27 5.27 -19.25
N LEU A 156 8.43 4.36 -18.29
CA LEU A 156 7.91 4.54 -16.93
C LEU A 156 8.94 5.23 -16.05
N SER A 157 8.63 6.46 -15.65
CA SER A 157 9.45 7.20 -14.68
C SER A 157 8.86 7.02 -13.29
N LEU A 158 9.47 6.13 -12.48
CA LEU A 158 9.10 5.98 -11.08
C LEU A 158 9.42 7.25 -10.27
N SER A 159 10.40 8.03 -10.70
CA SER A 159 10.69 9.35 -10.13
C SER A 159 9.54 10.35 -10.34
N ASN A 160 8.97 10.42 -11.55
CA ASN A 160 7.83 11.31 -11.81
C ASN A 160 6.61 10.88 -11.00
N PHE A 161 6.35 9.57 -10.92
CA PHE A 161 5.28 9.02 -10.10
C PHE A 161 5.48 9.34 -8.62
N TYR A 162 6.70 9.15 -8.10
CA TYR A 162 7.07 9.51 -6.73
C TYR A 162 6.78 10.99 -6.45
N HIS A 163 7.28 11.91 -7.29
CA HIS A 163 7.08 13.34 -7.09
C HIS A 163 5.59 13.75 -7.14
N LYS A 164 4.81 13.13 -8.02
CA LYS A 164 3.39 13.47 -8.19
C LYS A 164 2.52 12.89 -7.08
N TYR A 165 2.83 11.69 -6.58
CA TYR A 165 1.86 10.89 -5.82
C TYR A 165 2.34 10.31 -4.49
N HIS A 166 3.64 10.33 -4.19
CA HIS A 166 4.17 9.70 -2.98
C HIS A 166 3.46 10.16 -1.71
N LYS A 167 3.17 11.45 -1.61
CA LYS A 167 2.41 12.05 -0.51
C LYS A 167 1.10 11.31 -0.24
N PHE A 168 0.24 11.14 -1.25
CA PHE A 168 -1.07 10.51 -1.07
C PHE A 168 -0.93 9.03 -0.66
N MET A 169 0.00 8.31 -1.28
CA MET A 169 0.28 6.92 -0.91
C MET A 169 0.83 6.78 0.51
N TYR A 170 1.74 7.67 0.90
CA TYR A 170 2.31 7.68 2.24
C TYR A 170 1.24 7.90 3.31
N TYR A 171 0.31 8.84 3.11
CA TYR A 171 -0.75 9.08 4.08
C TYR A 171 -1.81 7.97 4.10
N MET A 172 -2.14 7.34 2.97
CA MET A 172 -2.97 6.13 2.97
C MET A 172 -2.31 4.98 3.74
N TYR A 173 -1.01 4.76 3.51
CA TYR A 173 -0.22 3.78 4.26
C TYR A 173 -0.20 4.10 5.76
N HIS A 174 0.09 5.36 6.11
CA HIS A 174 0.18 5.80 7.50
C HIS A 174 -1.16 5.70 8.25
N ASP A 175 -2.29 6.06 7.62
CA ASP A 175 -3.64 5.86 8.15
C ASP A 175 -3.89 4.37 8.47
N SER A 176 -3.41 3.49 7.60
CA SER A 176 -3.57 2.04 7.73
C SER A 176 -2.76 1.42 8.88
N ILE A 177 -1.62 2.02 9.27
CA ILE A 177 -0.79 1.55 10.41
C ILE A 177 -1.61 1.49 11.70
N HIS A 178 -2.51 2.43 11.93
CA HIS A 178 -3.31 2.49 13.15
C HIS A 178 -4.20 1.27 13.35
N PHE A 179 -4.67 0.67 12.26
CA PHE A 179 -5.58 -0.47 12.28
C PHE A 179 -4.87 -1.81 12.10
N TRP A 180 -3.79 -1.86 11.31
CA TRP A 180 -3.16 -3.11 10.88
C TRP A 180 -1.70 -3.28 11.34
N GLY A 181 -1.03 -2.21 11.76
CA GLY A 181 0.41 -2.22 12.03
C GLY A 181 0.84 -2.18 13.49
N ARG A 182 -0.08 -1.98 14.44
CA ARG A 182 0.24 -1.83 15.86
C ARG A 182 -0.20 -3.06 16.65
N ARG A 183 0.73 -3.98 16.87
CA ARG A 183 0.59 -5.11 17.81
C ARG A 183 1.86 -5.27 18.63
N GLU A 184 1.71 -5.70 19.88
CA GLU A 184 2.83 -6.00 20.78
C GLU A 184 3.57 -7.28 20.34
N GLU A 185 2.82 -8.24 19.79
CA GLU A 185 3.32 -9.50 19.25
C GLU A 185 3.00 -9.60 17.75
N PHE A 186 3.91 -10.23 16.98
CA PHE A 186 3.67 -10.49 15.56
C PHE A 186 2.56 -11.55 15.43
N PRO A 187 1.54 -11.35 14.59
CA PRO A 187 0.41 -12.27 14.52
C PRO A 187 0.80 -13.62 13.90
N ASP A 188 0.09 -14.67 14.33
CA ASP A 188 0.08 -15.94 13.63
C ASP A 188 -0.66 -15.78 12.28
N LEU A 189 0.08 -15.98 11.19
CA LEU A 189 -0.43 -15.89 9.83
C LEU A 189 -0.69 -17.28 9.22
N LYS A 190 -0.85 -18.31 10.06
CA LYS A 190 -1.11 -19.71 9.69
C LYS A 190 0.03 -20.23 8.82
N GLU A 191 -0.28 -20.83 7.67
CA GLU A 191 0.68 -21.35 6.69
C GLU A 191 1.80 -20.36 6.33
N ILE A 192 1.55 -19.05 6.38
CA ILE A 192 2.59 -18.05 6.05
C ILE A 192 3.71 -18.05 7.09
N THR A 193 3.37 -18.18 8.38
CA THR A 193 4.32 -18.29 9.48
C THR A 193 4.77 -19.72 9.74
N ASP A 194 3.97 -20.71 9.32
CA ASP A 194 4.28 -22.15 9.44
C ASP A 194 5.11 -22.72 8.28
N PHE A 195 5.19 -22.01 7.14
CA PHE A 195 6.34 -22.11 6.23
C PHE A 195 7.62 -21.97 7.07
N SER A 196 8.84 -22.22 6.66
CA SER A 196 10.00 -22.26 7.61
C SER A 196 10.00 -23.41 8.64
N LEU A 197 8.88 -23.93 9.17
CA LEU A 197 8.91 -25.17 9.98
C LEU A 197 9.43 -26.37 9.17
N MET A 198 9.18 -26.35 7.86
CA MET A 198 9.82 -27.22 6.85
C MET A 198 11.36 -27.19 6.86
N LEU A 199 11.99 -26.09 7.28
CA LEU A 199 13.44 -25.94 7.37
C LEU A 199 13.99 -26.50 8.69
N GLU A 200 13.12 -26.64 9.71
CA GLU A 200 13.47 -27.17 11.03
C GLU A 200 13.34 -28.69 11.09
N GLN A 201 12.57 -29.28 10.18
CA GLN A 201 12.55 -30.73 9.96
C GLN A 201 13.88 -31.15 9.33
N LYS A 202 14.88 -31.46 10.17
CA LYS A 202 16.03 -32.26 9.76
C LYS A 202 15.51 -33.52 9.10
N ASP A 203 15.96 -33.78 7.87
CA ASP A 203 15.80 -35.07 7.19
C ASP A 203 16.02 -36.21 8.20
N ALA A 204 14.94 -36.93 8.51
CA ALA A 204 14.96 -38.11 9.37
C ALA A 204 15.37 -39.35 8.57
#